data_AF-A0A2V9XA32-F1
#
_entry.id   AF-A0A2V9XA32-F1
#
_cell.length_a   1.000
_cell.length_b   1.000
_cell.length_c   1.000
_cell.angle_alpha   90.00
_cell.angle_beta   90.00
_cell.angle_gamma   90.00
#
_symmetry.space_group_name_H-M   'P 1'
#
loop_
_entity.id
_entity.type
_entity.pdbx_description
1 polymer ?
#
loop_
_entity_poly.entity_id
_entity_poly.type
_entity_poly.pdbx_seq_one_letter_code
_entity_poly.pdbx_strand_id
1 'polypeptide(L)'
;MCRYLASALVFAVLALGSLDLAAQADVGSAPVSTDRVVLWASTGDIKSRNLYYGPGGKEHFPKGPMKFLREDSEGASPKFDVSDPSGEKWRAKLGIEAQPETVATRLLWAIGYITNENYFFSDLKVEDMPRHLRRGQ
;
A
#
# COMPACT_ATOMS: atom_id res chain seq x y z
N MET A 1 2.73 -43.79 50.58
CA MET A 1 3.82 -42.81 50.32
C MET A 1 4.12 -42.68 48.82
N CYS A 2 3.10 -42.62 47.96
CA CYS A 2 3.27 -42.58 46.49
C CYS A 2 2.06 -41.92 45.82
N ARG A 3 1.68 -40.72 46.28
CA ARG A 3 0.63 -39.90 45.64
C ARG A 3 1.01 -38.42 45.51
N TYR A 4 2.19 -38.03 46.01
CA TYR A 4 2.73 -36.66 45.87
C TYR A 4 3.77 -36.52 44.75
N LEU A 5 4.25 -37.64 44.17
CA LEU A 5 5.24 -37.62 43.08
C LEU A 5 4.61 -37.32 41.71
N ALA A 6 3.32 -37.61 41.50
CA ALA A 6 2.65 -37.34 40.23
C ALA A 6 2.19 -35.88 40.06
N SER A 7 1.94 -35.15 41.16
CA SER A 7 1.58 -33.71 41.10
C SER A 7 2.79 -32.78 40.91
N ALA A 8 4.01 -33.24 41.24
CA ALA A 8 5.22 -32.44 41.04
C ALA A 8 5.65 -32.38 39.56
N LEU A 9 5.26 -33.36 38.74
CA LEU A 9 5.61 -33.39 37.32
C LEU A 9 4.70 -32.51 36.45
N VAL A 10 3.44 -32.31 36.85
CA VAL A 10 2.48 -31.46 36.10
C VAL A 10 2.79 -29.97 36.26
N PHE A 11 3.37 -29.55 37.40
CA PHE A 11 3.81 -28.17 37.60
C PHE A 11 5.16 -27.84 36.95
N ALA A 12 5.99 -28.83 36.62
CA ALA A 12 7.29 -28.61 35.98
C ALA A 12 7.21 -28.39 34.45
N VAL A 13 6.13 -28.85 33.79
CA VAL A 13 5.94 -28.68 32.34
C VAL A 13 5.28 -27.34 31.99
N LEU A 14 4.53 -26.73 32.91
CA LEU A 14 3.94 -25.40 32.73
C LEU A 14 4.93 -24.23 32.91
N ALA A 15 6.15 -24.50 33.40
CA ALA A 15 7.19 -23.48 33.60
C ALA A 15 8.18 -23.36 32.42
N LEU A 16 8.06 -24.19 31.38
CA LEU A 16 8.95 -24.17 30.20
C LEU A 16 8.27 -23.62 28.92
N GLY A 17 6.99 -23.25 28.99
CA GLY A 17 6.20 -22.75 27.84
C GLY A 17 6.06 -21.22 27.76
N SER A 18 6.78 -20.46 28.58
CA SER A 18 6.60 -19.00 28.72
C SER A 18 7.86 -18.23 28.35
N LEU A 19 8.49 -18.57 27.22
CA LEU A 19 9.69 -17.91 26.71
C LEU A 19 9.62 -17.72 25.18
N ASP A 20 8.48 -17.24 24.67
CA ASP A 20 8.36 -16.75 23.29
C ASP A 20 7.51 -15.46 23.23
N LEU A 21 7.74 -14.54 24.17
CA LEU A 21 7.14 -13.18 24.12
C LEU A 21 8.19 -12.07 24.12
N ALA A 22 9.36 -12.32 23.53
CA ALA A 22 10.41 -11.30 23.40
C ALA A 22 11.11 -11.40 22.04
N ALA A 23 10.36 -11.27 20.96
CA ALA A 23 10.92 -10.92 19.65
C ALA A 23 9.87 -10.29 18.71
N GLN A 24 9.00 -9.41 19.23
CA GLN A 24 8.54 -8.33 18.38
C GLN A 24 9.72 -7.38 18.31
N ALA A 25 10.45 -7.43 17.19
CA ALA A 25 11.44 -6.41 16.89
C ALA A 25 10.75 -5.07 17.08
N ASP A 26 11.24 -4.30 18.07
CA ASP A 26 10.93 -2.91 18.24
C ASP A 26 11.33 -2.28 16.90
N VAL A 27 10.37 -2.09 16.01
CA VAL A 27 10.56 -1.30 14.79
C VAL A 27 10.76 0.10 15.34
N GLY A 28 12.03 0.41 15.63
CA GLY A 28 12.42 1.55 16.42
C GLY A 28 11.56 2.72 16.03
N SER A 29 10.74 3.19 16.98
CA SER A 29 9.88 4.34 16.77
C SER A 29 10.78 5.46 16.25
N ALA A 30 10.69 5.73 14.95
CA ALA A 30 11.42 6.82 14.34
C ALA A 30 11.11 8.07 15.18
N PRO A 31 12.12 8.92 15.48
CA PRO A 31 11.88 10.11 16.26
C PRO A 31 10.71 10.87 15.63
N VAL A 32 9.66 11.13 16.41
CA VAL A 32 8.51 11.92 15.96
C VAL A 32 9.08 13.27 15.57
N SER A 33 9.12 13.56 14.27
CA SER A 33 9.59 14.85 13.79
C SER A 33 8.68 15.93 14.39
N THR A 34 9.29 17.02 14.86
CA THR A 34 8.57 18.23 15.28
C THR A 34 8.11 19.07 14.10
N ASP A 35 8.30 18.56 12.87
CA ASP A 35 7.77 19.16 11.66
C ASP A 35 6.25 19.14 11.71
N ARG A 36 5.65 20.28 11.41
CA ARG A 36 4.19 20.42 11.39
C ARG A 36 3.58 19.43 10.38
N VAL A 37 2.92 18.40 10.89
CA VAL A 37 2.14 17.47 10.06
C VAL A 37 0.90 18.19 9.56
N VAL A 38 0.81 18.39 8.24
CA VAL A 38 -0.34 19.02 7.58
C VAL A 38 -1.19 17.92 6.96
N LEU A 39 -2.41 17.72 7.47
CA LEU A 39 -3.38 16.79 6.87
C LEU A 39 -4.20 17.45 5.76
N TRP A 40 -4.46 18.76 5.93
CA TRP A 40 -5.35 19.53 5.07
C TRP A 40 -4.85 20.97 4.95
N ALA A 41 -4.98 21.54 3.75
CA ALA A 41 -4.68 22.94 3.48
C ALA A 41 -5.74 23.57 2.54
N SER A 42 -6.08 24.84 2.77
CA SER A 42 -6.98 25.57 1.88
C SER A 42 -6.43 25.62 0.46
N THR A 43 -7.25 25.27 -0.52
CA THR A 43 -6.87 25.19 -1.93
C THR A 43 -7.02 26.50 -2.70
N GLY A 44 -7.55 27.55 -2.06
CA GLY A 44 -7.98 28.77 -2.74
C GLY A 44 -9.25 28.53 -3.58
N ASP A 45 -9.23 28.94 -4.84
CA ASP A 45 -10.36 28.72 -5.76
C ASP A 45 -10.45 27.25 -6.20
N ILE A 46 -11.36 26.50 -5.59
CA ILE A 46 -11.64 25.10 -5.93
C ILE A 46 -12.10 24.92 -7.38
N LYS A 47 -12.74 25.92 -8.00
CA LYS A 47 -13.25 25.80 -9.38
C LYS A 47 -12.12 25.75 -10.41
N SER A 48 -10.93 26.22 -10.05
CA SER A 48 -9.73 26.17 -10.90
C SER A 48 -9.08 24.78 -10.98
N ARG A 49 -9.52 23.81 -10.16
CA ARG A 49 -8.88 22.48 -10.06
C ARG A 49 -9.20 21.60 -11.26
N ASN A 50 -8.17 20.98 -11.82
CA ASN A 50 -8.32 19.99 -12.88
C ASN A 50 -8.48 18.57 -12.30
N LEU A 51 -9.74 18.11 -12.20
CA LEU A 51 -10.07 16.78 -11.71
C LEU A 51 -9.78 15.65 -12.72
N TYR A 52 -9.28 15.95 -13.92
CA TYR A 52 -8.96 14.93 -14.90
C TYR A 52 -7.61 14.24 -14.60
N TYR A 53 -6.65 15.00 -14.08
CA TYR A 53 -5.31 14.49 -13.76
C TYR A 53 -5.02 14.42 -12.26
N GLY A 54 -5.77 15.15 -11.43
CA GLY A 54 -5.58 15.12 -9.99
C GLY A 54 -4.28 15.79 -9.53
N PRO A 55 -3.71 15.38 -8.37
CA PRO A 55 -2.58 16.08 -7.75
C PRO A 55 -1.30 16.10 -8.57
N GLY A 56 -0.98 15.04 -9.33
CA GLY A 56 0.24 14.97 -10.15
C GLY A 56 0.13 15.73 -11.48
N GLY A 57 -1.08 16.14 -11.88
CA GLY A 57 -1.28 16.89 -13.13
C GLY A 57 -0.97 16.09 -14.40
N LYS A 58 -1.00 16.76 -15.55
CA LYS A 58 -0.77 16.12 -16.85
C LYS A 58 0.69 15.71 -17.05
N GLU A 59 1.62 16.46 -16.45
CA GLU A 59 3.06 16.28 -16.67
C GLU A 59 3.59 14.97 -16.07
N HIS A 60 3.02 14.53 -14.95
CA HIS A 60 3.37 13.25 -14.31
C HIS A 60 2.51 12.08 -14.84
N PHE A 61 1.69 12.30 -15.87
CA PHE A 61 0.87 11.22 -16.43
C PHE A 61 1.81 10.12 -17.01
N PRO A 62 1.73 8.87 -16.55
CA PRO A 62 2.65 7.81 -16.95
C PRO A 62 2.60 7.55 -18.45
N LYS A 63 3.77 7.44 -19.09
CA LYS A 63 3.89 7.21 -20.54
C LYS A 63 4.32 5.77 -20.77
N GLY A 64 3.56 5.01 -21.54
CA GLY A 64 3.84 3.60 -21.83
C GLY A 64 4.79 3.38 -23.03
N PRO A 65 5.16 2.11 -23.31
CA PRO A 65 4.77 0.91 -22.57
C PRO A 65 5.44 0.81 -21.20
N MET A 66 4.76 0.16 -20.25
CA MET A 66 5.30 -0.06 -18.90
C MET A 66 6.10 -1.36 -18.87
N LYS A 67 7.13 -1.45 -18.03
CA LYS A 67 7.86 -2.69 -17.77
C LYS A 67 7.37 -3.34 -16.47
N PHE A 68 7.03 -4.62 -16.50
CA PHE A 68 6.68 -5.38 -15.31
C PHE A 68 7.88 -5.51 -14.36
N LEU A 69 7.65 -5.29 -13.06
CA LEU A 69 8.67 -5.47 -12.03
C LEU A 69 8.37 -6.71 -11.18
N ARG A 70 7.18 -6.77 -10.59
CA ARG A 70 6.75 -7.89 -9.74
C ARG A 70 5.25 -7.87 -9.49
N GLU A 71 4.69 -9.03 -9.21
CA GLU A 71 3.34 -9.15 -8.66
C GLU A 71 3.35 -8.78 -7.17
N ASP A 72 2.29 -8.12 -6.71
CA ASP A 72 2.06 -7.81 -5.29
C ASP A 72 0.83 -8.59 -4.81
N SER A 73 1.07 -9.54 -3.89
CA SER A 73 0.06 -10.43 -3.36
C SER A 73 -0.69 -9.90 -2.13
N GLU A 74 -0.43 -8.65 -1.70
CA GLU A 74 -1.06 -8.08 -0.52
C GLU A 74 -2.38 -7.36 -0.83
N GLY A 75 -3.26 -7.26 0.18
CA GLY A 75 -4.55 -6.57 0.08
C GLY A 75 -5.60 -7.30 -0.75
N ALA A 76 -6.76 -6.68 -0.95
CA ALA A 76 -7.94 -7.33 -1.52
C ALA A 76 -7.91 -7.46 -3.05
N SER A 77 -7.43 -6.43 -3.75
CA SER A 77 -7.45 -6.36 -5.21
C SER A 77 -6.14 -6.84 -5.85
N PRO A 78 -6.20 -7.51 -7.03
CA PRO A 78 -5.01 -7.84 -7.81
C PRO A 78 -4.24 -6.57 -8.21
N LYS A 79 -2.93 -6.60 -8.03
CA LYS A 79 -2.06 -5.47 -8.35
C LYS A 79 -0.63 -5.92 -8.59
N PHE A 80 0.14 -5.11 -9.31
CA PHE A 80 1.55 -5.36 -9.58
C PHE A 80 2.32 -4.05 -9.72
N ASP A 81 3.63 -4.11 -9.51
CA ASP A 81 4.52 -2.96 -9.66
C ASP A 81 5.07 -2.94 -11.10
N VAL A 82 5.11 -1.75 -11.70
CA VAL A 82 5.69 -1.49 -13.02
C VAL A 82 6.66 -0.31 -12.97
N SER A 83 7.51 -0.17 -13.99
CA SER A 83 8.25 1.06 -14.24
C SER A 83 7.91 1.63 -15.61
N ASP A 84 7.84 2.95 -15.72
CA ASP A 84 7.73 3.63 -17.02
C ASP A 84 9.12 3.86 -17.67
N PRO A 85 9.19 4.36 -18.92
CA PRO A 85 10.44 4.63 -19.62
C PRO A 85 11.31 5.72 -19.00
N SER A 86 10.75 6.56 -18.13
CA SER A 86 11.51 7.56 -17.35
C SER A 86 12.15 6.97 -16.09
N GLY A 87 11.82 5.72 -15.77
CA GLY A 87 12.31 4.99 -14.61
C GLY A 87 11.43 5.15 -13.37
N GLU A 88 10.31 5.86 -13.47
CA GLU A 88 9.39 6.04 -12.36
C GLU A 88 8.60 4.75 -12.11
N LYS A 89 8.39 4.43 -10.82
CA LYS A 89 7.78 3.18 -10.39
C LYS A 89 6.33 3.42 -9.99
N TRP A 90 5.45 2.61 -10.56
CA TRP A 90 4.01 2.72 -10.37
C TRP A 90 3.45 1.41 -9.86
N ARG A 91 2.33 1.50 -9.14
CA ARG A 91 1.51 0.34 -8.78
C ARG A 91 0.26 0.31 -9.65
N ALA A 92 0.19 -0.68 -10.54
CA ALA A 92 -1.01 -0.94 -11.31
C ALA A 92 -2.00 -1.74 -10.46
N LYS A 93 -3.16 -1.16 -10.16
CA LYS A 93 -4.29 -1.85 -9.49
C LYS A 93 -5.33 -2.23 -10.53
N LEU A 94 -5.74 -3.49 -10.51
CA LEU A 94 -6.72 -4.03 -11.45
C LEU A 94 -8.12 -4.09 -10.83
N GLY A 95 -9.12 -4.24 -11.71
CA GLY A 95 -10.49 -4.55 -11.32
C GLY A 95 -11.35 -3.33 -11.02
N ILE A 96 -12.47 -3.58 -10.35
CA ILE A 96 -13.55 -2.60 -10.17
C ILE A 96 -13.15 -1.39 -9.32
N GLU A 97 -12.11 -1.51 -8.49
CA GLU A 97 -11.65 -0.45 -7.60
C GLU A 97 -10.85 0.67 -8.30
N ALA A 98 -10.30 0.41 -9.50
CA ALA A 98 -9.41 1.37 -10.18
C ALA A 98 -10.09 2.71 -10.48
N GLN A 99 -11.36 2.67 -10.90
CA GLN A 99 -12.16 3.87 -11.18
C GLN A 99 -12.54 4.64 -9.89
N PRO A 100 -13.24 4.04 -8.91
CA PRO A 100 -13.68 4.76 -7.73
C PRO A 100 -12.51 5.27 -6.88
N GLU A 101 -11.39 4.53 -6.78
CA GLU A 101 -10.20 5.01 -6.07
C GLU A 101 -9.64 6.27 -6.74
N THR A 102 -9.49 6.26 -8.06
CA THR A 102 -9.00 7.42 -8.82
C THR A 102 -9.90 8.66 -8.62
N VAL A 103 -11.22 8.48 -8.67
CA VAL A 103 -12.17 9.59 -8.47
C VAL A 103 -12.13 10.11 -7.03
N ALA A 104 -12.17 9.22 -6.04
CA ALA A 104 -12.17 9.60 -4.63
C ALA A 104 -10.92 10.39 -4.25
N THR A 105 -9.74 9.92 -4.67
CA THR A 105 -8.46 10.62 -4.49
C THR A 105 -8.50 12.04 -5.04
N ARG A 106 -9.06 12.24 -6.24
CA ARG A 106 -9.12 13.56 -6.88
C ARG A 106 -10.10 14.51 -6.21
N LEU A 107 -11.23 14.00 -5.71
CA LEU A 107 -12.19 14.81 -4.95
C LEU A 107 -11.60 15.28 -3.62
N LEU A 108 -10.93 14.39 -2.89
CA LEU A 108 -10.26 14.73 -1.63
C LEU A 108 -9.13 15.76 -1.85
N TRP A 109 -8.33 15.57 -2.89
CA TRP A 109 -7.33 16.54 -3.30
C TRP A 109 -7.93 17.92 -3.60
N ALA A 110 -9.04 17.95 -4.35
CA ALA A 110 -9.68 19.20 -4.76
C ALA A 110 -10.18 20.03 -3.57
N ILE A 111 -10.58 19.38 -2.47
CA ILE A 111 -11.04 20.05 -1.26
C ILE A 111 -9.91 20.32 -0.25
N GLY A 112 -8.66 19.95 -0.56
CA GLY A 112 -7.48 20.33 0.23
C GLY A 112 -6.81 19.25 1.05
N TYR A 113 -7.22 17.99 0.93
CA TYR A 113 -6.47 16.88 1.53
C TYR A 113 -5.24 16.54 0.71
N ILE A 114 -4.17 16.15 1.39
CA ILE A 114 -3.00 15.57 0.71
C ILE A 114 -3.33 14.13 0.32
N THR A 115 -3.18 13.80 -0.96
CA THR A 115 -3.45 12.46 -1.49
C THR A 115 -2.36 12.02 -2.45
N ASN A 116 -2.31 10.72 -2.73
CA ASN A 116 -1.42 10.17 -3.75
C ASN A 116 -1.85 10.58 -5.17
N GLU A 117 -0.92 10.51 -6.12
CA GLU A 117 -1.24 10.60 -7.54
C GLU A 117 -1.74 9.26 -8.08
N ASN A 118 -2.93 9.29 -8.68
CA ASN A 118 -3.60 8.12 -9.23
C ASN A 118 -4.07 8.44 -10.66
N TYR A 119 -3.61 7.65 -11.62
CA TYR A 119 -4.00 7.73 -13.03
C TYR A 119 -4.78 6.50 -13.44
N PHE A 120 -5.90 6.73 -14.14
CA PHE A 120 -6.74 5.66 -14.66
C PHE A 120 -6.34 5.32 -16.10
N PHE A 121 -6.16 4.03 -16.36
CA PHE A 121 -5.99 3.46 -17.69
C PHE A 121 -7.09 2.44 -17.91
N SER A 122 -7.83 2.56 -19.01
CA SER A 122 -8.79 1.53 -19.44
C SER A 122 -8.08 0.28 -19.95
N ASP A 123 -6.91 0.47 -20.56
CA ASP A 123 -6.00 -0.56 -21.01
C ASP A 123 -4.58 -0.07 -20.73
N LEU A 124 -3.76 -0.92 -20.10
CA LEU A 124 -2.38 -0.62 -19.79
C LEU A 124 -1.48 -1.65 -20.46
N LYS A 125 -0.67 -1.20 -21.42
CA LYS A 125 0.32 -2.05 -22.06
C LYS A 125 1.52 -2.26 -21.13
N VAL A 126 1.75 -3.51 -20.76
CA VAL A 126 2.84 -3.94 -19.88
C VAL A 126 3.70 -4.99 -20.60
N GLU A 127 5.00 -4.74 -20.65
CA GLU A 127 6.03 -5.63 -21.21
C GLU A 127 6.66 -6.50 -20.12
N ASP A 128 7.23 -7.63 -20.52
CA ASP A 128 7.86 -8.63 -19.64
C ASP A 128 6.93 -9.20 -18.53
N MET A 129 5.61 -9.05 -18.68
CA MET A 129 4.66 -9.62 -17.74
C MET A 129 4.59 -11.15 -17.89
N PRO A 130 4.63 -11.92 -16.78
CA PRO A 130 4.43 -13.36 -16.81
C PRO A 130 3.12 -13.74 -17.50
N ARG A 131 3.09 -14.89 -18.19
CA ARG A 131 1.87 -15.38 -18.87
C ARG A 131 0.67 -15.52 -17.94
N HIS A 132 0.92 -15.78 -16.66
CA HIS A 132 -0.10 -15.89 -15.63
C HIS A 132 0.35 -15.12 -14.39
N LEU A 133 -0.49 -14.19 -13.94
CA LEU A 133 -0.40 -13.63 -12.61
C LEU A 133 -1.11 -14.56 -11.64
N ARG A 134 -0.65 -14.64 -10.39
CA ARG A 134 -1.28 -15.48 -9.36
C ARG A 134 -2.68 -14.98 -9.02
N ARG A 135 -2.91 -13.68 -9.15
CA ARG A 135 -4.17 -13.00 -8.79
C ARG A 135 -4.84 -12.26 -9.94
N GLY A 136 -4.14 -12.04 -11.07
CA GLY A 136 -4.72 -11.44 -12.25
C GLY A 136 -5.37 -12.49 -13.13
N GLN A 137 -6.70 -12.49 -13.22
CA GLN A 137 -7.44 -13.19 -14.27
C GLN A 137 -7.63 -12.26 -15.47
#